data_AF-A0A7J9QEA6-F1
#
_entry.id   AF-A0A7J9QEA6-F1
#
_cell.length_a   1.000
_cell.length_b   1.000
_cell.length_c   1.000
_cell.angle_alpha   90.00
_cell.angle_beta   90.00
_cell.angle_gamma   90.00
#
_symmetry.space_group_name_H-M   'P 1'
#
loop_
_entity.id
_entity.type
_entity.pdbx_description
1 polymer ?
#
loop_
_entity_poly.entity_id
_entity_poly.type
_entity_poly.pdbx_seq_one_letter_code
_entity_poly.pdbx_strand_id
1 'polypeptide(L)' 'MHCDDKRTLFVLKQGVEETWDLLRKSDFSDEDLIKKLQEEIQEYLEYKSRSK' A
#
# COMPACT_ATOMS: atom_id res chain seq x y z
N MET A 1 -7.92 22.41 -8.81
CA MET A 1 -8.44 21.29 -8.00
C MET A 1 -7.25 20.59 -7.37
N HIS A 2 -6.98 20.82 -6.09
CA HIS A 2 -6.00 20.07 -5.30
C HIS A 2 -6.81 19.30 -4.25
N CYS A 3 -7.50 18.26 -4.71
CA CYS A 3 -8.43 17.48 -3.88
C CYS A 3 -8.09 15.97 -3.85
N ASP A 4 -7.02 15.56 -4.55
CA ASP A 4 -6.69 14.15 -4.72
C ASP A 4 -5.61 13.63 -3.77
N ASP A 5 -4.68 14.45 -3.27
CA ASP A 5 -3.56 13.95 -2.43
C ASP A 5 -4.01 13.18 -1.17
N LYS A 6 -5.03 13.68 -0.46
CA LYS A 6 -5.55 13.02 0.74
C LYS A 6 -6.33 11.74 0.41
N ARG A 7 -7.03 11.71 -0.73
CA ARG A 7 -7.77 10.53 -1.20
C ARG A 7 -6.79 9.46 -1.68
N THR A 8 -5.75 9.84 -2.41
CA THR A 8 -4.71 8.94 -2.90
C THR A 8 -3.97 8.25 -1.74
N LEU A 9 -3.53 9.00 -0.71
CA LEU A 9 -2.91 8.38 0.47
C LEU A 9 -3.84 7.40 1.20
N PHE A 10 -5.14 7.70 1.24
CA PHE A 10 -6.12 6.80 1.85
C PHE A 10 -6.31 5.51 1.03
N VAL A 11 -6.39 5.62 -0.29
CA VAL A 11 -6.48 4.47 -1.21
C VAL A 11 -5.22 3.61 -1.14
N LEU A 12 -4.04 4.23 -1.17
CA LEU A 12 -2.75 3.52 -1.04
C LEU A 12 -2.65 2.79 0.30
N LYS A 13 -3.09 3.43 1.40
CA LYS A 13 -3.14 2.77 2.71
C LYS A 13 -4.10 1.58 2.72
N GLN A 14 -5.27 1.69 2.10
CA GLN A 14 -6.22 0.58 1.99
C GLN A 14 -5.63 -0.59 1.20
N GLY A 15 -4.94 -0.34 0.07
CA GLY A 15 -4.27 -1.38 -0.71
C GLY A 15 -3.28 -2.19 0.12
N VAL A 16 -2.43 -1.49 0.88
CA VAL A 16 -1.48 -2.11 1.83
C VAL A 16 -2.21 -2.97 2.88
N GLU A 17 -3.31 -2.49 3.45
CA GLU A 17 -4.08 -3.23 4.47
C GLU A 17 -4.76 -4.49 3.89
N GLU A 18 -5.30 -4.41 2.67
CA GLU A 18 -5.88 -5.56 1.96
C GLU A 18 -4.82 -6.59 1.59
N THR A 19 -3.70 -6.18 1.01
CA THR A 19 -2.59 -7.07 0.65
C THR A 19 -1.99 -7.73 1.90
N TRP A 20 -1.90 -7.00 3.03
CA TRP A 20 -1.47 -7.57 4.31
C TRP A 20 -2.44 -8.63 4.87
N ASP A 21 -3.76 -8.40 4.77
CA ASP A 21 -4.76 -9.37 5.21
C ASP A 21 -4.72 -10.66 4.37
N LEU A 22 -4.56 -10.53 3.04
CA LEU A 22 -4.36 -11.66 2.14
C LEU A 22 -3.08 -12.43 2.49
N LEU A 23 -1.98 -11.72 2.71
CA LEU A 23 -0.70 -12.34 3.08
C LEU A 23 -0.78 -13.06 4.44
N ARG A 24 -1.49 -12.48 5.42
CA ARG A 24 -1.76 -13.12 6.71
C ARG A 24 -2.59 -14.40 6.53
N LYS A 25 -3.60 -14.39 5.66
CA LYS A 25 -4.41 -15.58 5.34
C LYS A 25 -3.59 -16.69 4.67
N SER A 26 -2.59 -16.32 3.89
CA SER A 26 -1.63 -17.24 3.27
C SER A 26 -0.45 -17.63 4.19
N ASP A 27 -0.52 -17.34 5.50
CA ASP A 27 0.55 -17.59 6.48
C ASP A 27 1.92 -17.08 6.02
N PHE A 28 1.94 -15.92 5.37
CA PHE A 28 3.16 -15.29 4.84
C PHE A 28 3.98 -16.19 3.90
N SER A 29 3.35 -17.21 3.30
CA SER A 29 4.02 -18.17 2.41
C SER A 29 3.95 -17.76 0.94
N ASP A 30 3.17 -16.74 0.62
CA ASP A 30 2.91 -16.30 -0.75
C ASP A 30 3.88 -15.17 -1.13
N GLU A 31 4.98 -15.55 -1.78
CA GLU A 31 6.08 -14.65 -2.14
C GLU A 31 5.64 -13.51 -3.09
N ASP A 32 4.60 -13.75 -3.89
CA ASP A 32 4.01 -12.76 -4.79
C ASP A 32 3.29 -11.66 -4.01
N LEU A 33 2.49 -12.05 -3.00
CA LEU A 33 1.87 -11.12 -2.07
C LEU A 33 2.88 -10.33 -1.24
N ILE A 34 4.02 -10.94 -0.88
CA ILE A 34 5.11 -10.23 -0.19
C ILE A 34 5.69 -9.14 -1.08
N LYS A 35 6.03 -9.47 -2.34
CA LYS A 35 6.58 -8.49 -3.29
C LYS A 35 5.59 -7.35 -3.55
N LYS A 36 4.33 -7.70 -3.79
CA LYS A 36 3.26 -6.73 -3.99
C LYS A 36 3.11 -5.80 -2.79
N LEU A 37 3.11 -6.34 -1.56
CA LEU A 37 3.04 -5.55 -0.34
C LEU A 37 4.21 -4.57 -0.24
N GLN A 38 5.43 -5.01 -0.57
CA GLN A 38 6.60 -4.13 -0.58
C GLN A 38 6.45 -2.98 -1.57
N GLU A 39 5.97 -3.25 -2.79
CA GLU A 39 5.72 -2.23 -3.80
C GLU A 39 4.68 -1.20 -3.34
N GLU A 40 3.54 -1.65 -2.79
CA GLU A 40 2.48 -0.75 -2.31
C GLU A 40 2.93 0.10 -1.12
N ILE A 41 3.72 -0.46 -0.20
CA ILE A 41 4.31 0.30 0.91
C ILE A 41 5.28 1.35 0.38
N GLN A 42 6.13 1.00 -0.59
CA GLN A 42 7.09 1.92 -1.17
C GLN A 42 6.37 3.07 -1.88
N GLU A 43 5.34 2.79 -2.68
CA GLU A 43 4.53 3.79 -3.36
C GLU A 43 3.82 4.72 -2.35
N TYR A 44 3.25 4.17 -1.28
CA TYR A 44 2.66 4.97 -0.20
C TYR A 44 3.67 5.91 0.46
N LEU A 45 4.89 5.43 0.74
CA LEU A 45 5.95 6.23 1.34
C LEU A 45 6.47 7.32 0.40
N GLU A 46 6.66 7.00 -0.88
CA GLU A 46 7.07 7.95 -1.91
C GLU A 46 6.03 9.05 -2.08
N TYR A 47 4.75 8.69 -2.20
CA TYR A 47 3.66 9.67 -2.30
C TYR A 47 3.55 10.53 -1.05
N LYS A 48 3.63 9.93 0.14
CA LYS A 48 3.63 10.65 1.42
C LYS A 48 4.81 11.61 1.57
N SER A 49 5.99 11.22 1.08
CA SER A 49 7.19 12.05 1.07
C SER A 49 7.08 13.23 0.10
N ARG A 50 6.42 13.01 -1.04
CA ARG A 50 6.24 13.99 -2.11
C ARG A 50 5.09 14.98 -1.87
N SER A 51 4.15 14.62 -1.00
CA SER A 51 3.05 15.48 -0.51
C SER A 51 3.48 16.41 0.65
N LYS A 52 4.80 16.53 0.90
CA LYS A 52 5.40 17.28 2.00
C LYS A 52 6.03 18.60 1.55
#